data_AF-A0A970N2H1-F1
#
_entry.id   AF-A0A970N2H1-F1
#
_cell.length_a   1.000
_cell.length_b   1.000
_cell.length_c   1.000
_cell.angle_alpha   90.00
_cell.angle_beta   90.00
_cell.angle_gamma   90.00
#
_symmetry.space_group_name_H-M   'P 1'
#
loop_
_entity.id
_entity.type
_entity.pdbx_description
1 polymer ?
#
loop_
_entity_poly.entity_id
_entity_poly.type
_entity_poly.pdbx_seq_one_letter_code
_entity_poly.pdbx_strand_id
1 'polypeptide(L)'
;MKYAIGLDIGIASVGWAALDLDAKTILGLGVRGFSKAENAKDGSSLALPRRLARSARRRLRRRAGRCKGAKNLFVKYGLVQPDRITAAFETRDETTPWQLRLEGLDRRLDPEEFARALFHIVKHRGFKSNRKKVKRIGDDGKMLSAVAANKEKLRNAGHRTVGEMYYYDSVDTSDERFPKRVRNTYGSYVKTVSRDLLEEEIKTLFEAQRSHSSALAGHDFEVELLEVFNRQKPFASGDDIIKLVGYCTFEPDELRAPKNSYHSERFSLLGKVNSLTY
;
A
#
# COMPACT_ATOMS: atom_id res chain seq x y z
N MET A 1 -45.62 -38.48 -21.14
CA MET A 1 -45.26 -37.14 -21.64
C MET A 1 -43.78 -36.91 -21.36
N LYS A 2 -42.96 -37.21 -22.36
CA LYS A 2 -41.54 -36.85 -22.36
C LYS A 2 -41.38 -35.41 -22.82
N TYR A 3 -40.55 -34.63 -22.14
CA TYR A 3 -40.28 -33.25 -22.56
C TYR A 3 -38.78 -32.93 -22.53
N ALA A 4 -38.37 -31.95 -23.32
CA ALA A 4 -37.04 -31.36 -23.28
C ALA A 4 -37.14 -29.86 -22.98
N ILE A 5 -36.15 -29.32 -22.27
CA ILE A 5 -35.99 -27.88 -22.06
C ILE A 5 -34.68 -27.43 -22.70
N GLY A 6 -34.77 -26.54 -23.68
CA GLY A 6 -33.63 -25.80 -24.20
C GLY A 6 -33.43 -24.52 -23.39
N LEU A 7 -32.19 -24.23 -22.98
CA LEU A 7 -31.81 -22.99 -22.31
C LEU A 7 -30.71 -22.28 -23.11
N ASP A 8 -30.94 -21.03 -23.47
CA ASP A 8 -29.94 -20.12 -24.03
C ASP A 8 -29.52 -19.11 -22.96
N ILE A 9 -28.40 -19.39 -22.29
CA ILE A 9 -27.94 -18.65 -21.10
C ILE A 9 -26.91 -17.60 -21.52
N GLY A 10 -27.37 -16.35 -21.68
CA GLY A 10 -26.53 -15.18 -21.92
C GLY A 10 -26.15 -14.42 -20.64
N ILE A 11 -25.28 -13.41 -20.79
CA ILE A 11 -24.81 -12.55 -19.67
C ILE A 11 -25.92 -11.67 -19.04
N ALA A 12 -27.04 -11.48 -19.74
CA ALA A 12 -28.15 -10.61 -19.34
C ALA A 12 -29.54 -11.22 -19.58
N SER A 13 -29.61 -12.44 -20.08
CA SER A 13 -30.87 -13.08 -20.43
C SER A 13 -30.75 -14.59 -20.41
N VAL A 14 -31.84 -15.26 -20.03
CA VAL A 14 -32.01 -16.71 -20.28
C VAL A 14 -33.23 -16.90 -21.17
N GLY A 15 -33.00 -17.31 -22.42
CA GLY A 15 -34.06 -17.85 -23.27
C GLY A 15 -34.37 -19.28 -22.87
N TRP A 16 -35.64 -19.66 -22.84
CA TRP A 16 -36.05 -21.04 -22.57
C TRP A 16 -37.18 -21.49 -23.49
N ALA A 17 -37.18 -22.77 -23.84
CA ALA A 17 -38.28 -23.42 -24.56
C ALA A 17 -38.50 -24.82 -24.01
N ALA A 18 -39.75 -25.18 -23.76
CA ALA A 18 -40.18 -26.52 -23.34
C ALA A 18 -40.90 -27.19 -24.52
N LEU A 19 -40.48 -28.40 -24.87
CA LEU A 19 -40.99 -29.18 -25.99
C LEU A 19 -41.56 -30.49 -25.47
N ASP A 20 -42.78 -30.86 -25.89
CA ASP A 20 -43.28 -32.22 -25.77
C ASP A 20 -42.64 -33.06 -26.88
N LEU A 21 -41.87 -34.08 -26.48
CA LEU A 21 -41.15 -34.94 -27.41
C LEU A 21 -42.04 -36.02 -28.03
N ASP A 22 -43.13 -36.39 -27.35
CA ASP A 22 -44.07 -37.40 -27.84
C ASP A 22 -45.01 -36.75 -28.87
N ALA A 23 -45.58 -35.58 -28.55
CA ALA A 23 -46.48 -34.84 -29.44
C ALA A 23 -45.75 -33.95 -30.48
N LYS A 24 -44.43 -33.75 -30.32
CA LYS A 24 -43.60 -32.83 -31.13
C LYS A 24 -44.14 -31.40 -31.15
N THR A 25 -44.68 -30.94 -30.03
CA THR A 25 -45.28 -29.60 -29.87
C THR A 25 -44.51 -28.74 -28.88
N ILE A 26 -44.59 -27.42 -29.06
CA ILE A 26 -44.06 -26.47 -28.09
C ILE A 26 -45.06 -26.34 -26.93
N LEU A 27 -44.61 -26.62 -25.71
CA LEU A 27 -45.39 -26.45 -24.48
C LEU A 27 -45.32 -25.02 -23.98
N GLY A 28 -44.18 -24.35 -24.19
CA GLY A 28 -43.98 -22.96 -23.81
C GLY A 28 -42.60 -22.46 -24.22
N LEU A 29 -42.49 -21.15 -24.34
CA LEU A 29 -41.23 -20.46 -24.58
C LEU A 29 -41.23 -19.10 -23.89
N GLY A 30 -40.06 -18.59 -23.59
CA GLY A 30 -39.94 -17.26 -23.00
C GLY A 30 -38.50 -16.81 -22.86
N VAL A 31 -38.34 -15.56 -22.43
CA VAL A 31 -37.03 -14.97 -22.14
C VAL A 31 -37.09 -14.30 -20.79
N ARG A 32 -36.15 -14.65 -19.91
CA ARG A 32 -35.93 -13.94 -18.66
C ARG A 32 -34.78 -12.96 -18.83
N GLY A 33 -35.08 -11.67 -19.00
CA GLY A 33 -34.08 -10.61 -18.92
C GLY A 33 -33.68 -10.30 -17.47
N PHE A 34 -32.40 -10.02 -17.24
CA PHE A 34 -31.87 -9.56 -15.96
C PHE A 34 -30.72 -8.57 -16.16
N SER A 35 -30.47 -7.71 -15.17
CA SER A 35 -29.35 -6.78 -15.23
C SER A 35 -28.03 -7.53 -15.19
N LYS A 36 -27.13 -7.22 -16.12
CA LYS A 36 -25.76 -7.74 -16.08
C LYS A 36 -25.11 -7.43 -14.73
N ALA A 37 -24.35 -8.38 -14.20
CA ALA A 37 -23.62 -8.22 -12.94
C ALA A 37 -22.32 -7.40 -13.09
N GLU A 38 -22.35 -6.35 -13.91
CA GLU A 38 -21.23 -5.46 -14.21
C GLU A 38 -21.69 -3.99 -14.15
N ASN A 39 -20.74 -3.09 -13.89
CA ASN A 39 -21.00 -1.66 -13.98
C ASN A 39 -21.30 -1.29 -15.44
N ALA A 40 -22.50 -0.74 -15.68
CA ALA A 40 -22.98 -0.41 -17.03
C ALA A 40 -22.10 0.59 -17.80
N LYS A 41 -21.23 1.34 -17.12
CA LYS A 41 -20.36 2.36 -17.74
C LYS A 41 -18.98 1.83 -18.16
N ASP A 42 -18.42 0.85 -17.45
CA ASP A 42 -17.02 0.44 -17.62
C ASP A 42 -16.80 -1.09 -17.63
N GLY A 43 -17.86 -1.89 -17.53
CA GLY A 43 -17.79 -3.36 -17.53
C GLY A 43 -17.08 -3.93 -16.30
N SER A 44 -16.76 -3.11 -15.29
CA SER A 44 -16.06 -3.58 -14.10
C SER A 44 -17.00 -4.33 -13.16
N SER A 45 -16.44 -5.27 -12.38
CA SER A 45 -17.21 -6.02 -11.38
C SER A 45 -17.91 -5.10 -10.38
N LEU A 46 -19.18 -5.37 -10.10
CA LEU A 46 -19.97 -4.66 -9.07
C LEU A 46 -19.31 -4.70 -7.67
N ALA A 47 -18.46 -5.69 -7.40
CA ALA A 47 -17.74 -5.81 -6.13
C ALA A 47 -16.51 -4.88 -6.03
N LEU A 48 -16.02 -4.33 -7.15
CA LEU A 48 -14.80 -3.53 -7.22
C LEU A 48 -14.93 -2.22 -6.40
N PRO A 49 -15.98 -1.38 -6.55
CA PRO A 49 -16.13 -0.17 -5.75
C PRO A 49 -16.17 -0.46 -4.24
N ARG A 50 -16.91 -1.50 -3.83
CA ARG A 50 -16.97 -1.96 -2.43
C ARG A 50 -15.60 -2.38 -1.91
N ARG A 51 -14.80 -3.07 -2.72
CA ARG A 51 -13.44 -3.49 -2.38
C ARG A 51 -12.51 -2.29 -2.21
N LEU A 52 -12.52 -1.34 -3.16
CA LEU A 52 -11.68 -0.13 -3.11
C LEU A 52 -12.00 0.73 -1.89
N ALA A 53 -13.29 1.00 -1.61
CA ALA A 53 -13.71 1.78 -0.46
C ALA A 53 -13.31 1.13 0.87
N ARG A 54 -13.45 -0.20 0.98
CA ARG A 54 -13.01 -0.98 2.16
C ARG A 54 -11.50 -0.89 2.35
N SER A 55 -10.72 -1.00 1.27
CA SER A 55 -9.25 -0.85 1.32
C SER A 55 -8.84 0.54 1.78
N ALA A 56 -9.49 1.60 1.27
CA ALA A 56 -9.25 2.98 1.67
C ALA A 56 -9.53 3.20 3.17
N ARG A 57 -10.70 2.75 3.67
CA ARG A 57 -11.05 2.83 5.11
C ARG A 57 -10.02 2.14 6.00
N ARG A 58 -9.61 0.92 5.65
CA ARG A 58 -8.58 0.17 6.38
C ARG A 58 -7.24 0.91 6.39
N ARG A 59 -6.82 1.48 5.25
CA ARG A 59 -5.58 2.27 5.14
C ARG A 59 -5.61 3.51 6.03
N LEU A 60 -6.69 4.28 5.98
CA LEU A 60 -6.86 5.50 6.78
C LEU A 60 -6.89 5.19 8.28
N ARG A 61 -7.68 4.19 8.70
CA ARG A 61 -7.72 3.75 10.10
C ARG A 61 -6.34 3.32 10.63
N ARG A 62 -5.57 2.57 9.83
CA ARG A 62 -4.21 2.13 10.21
C ARG A 62 -3.23 3.30 10.26
N ARG A 63 -3.36 4.28 9.36
CA ARG A 63 -2.57 5.53 9.42
C ARG A 63 -2.89 6.29 10.70
N ALA A 64 -4.16 6.48 11.03
CA ALA A 64 -4.59 7.13 12.27
C ALA A 64 -4.05 6.40 13.51
N GLY A 65 -4.18 5.06 13.56
CA GLY A 65 -3.62 4.26 14.64
C GLY A 65 -2.10 4.39 14.78
N ARG A 66 -1.36 4.44 13.67
CA ARG A 66 0.10 4.67 13.69
C ARG A 66 0.45 6.07 14.18
N CYS A 67 -0.23 7.10 13.69
CA CYS A 67 -0.05 8.48 14.16
C CYS A 67 -0.35 8.61 15.65
N LYS A 68 -1.40 7.94 16.14
CA LYS A 68 -1.72 7.86 17.57
C LYS A 68 -0.62 7.14 18.35
N GLY A 69 -0.09 6.04 17.84
CA GLY A 69 1.04 5.33 18.44
C GLY A 69 2.27 6.23 18.61
N ALA A 70 2.66 6.98 17.58
CA ALA A 70 3.78 7.92 17.67
C ALA A 70 3.51 9.04 18.68
N LYS A 71 2.30 9.61 18.69
CA LYS A 71 1.88 10.60 19.68
C LYS A 71 1.99 10.08 21.12
N ASN A 72 1.55 8.84 21.38
CA ASN A 72 1.69 8.21 22.68
C ASN A 72 3.16 8.03 23.09
N LEU A 73 4.05 7.71 22.14
CA LEU A 73 5.50 7.64 22.41
C LEU A 73 6.07 9.01 22.78
N PHE A 74 5.66 10.09 22.09
CA PHE A 74 6.12 11.44 22.43
C PHE A 74 5.73 11.84 23.86
N VAL A 75 4.54 11.44 24.32
CA VAL A 75 4.14 11.63 25.72
C VAL A 75 4.96 10.76 26.66
N LYS A 76 5.09 9.46 26.37
CA LYS A 76 5.85 8.51 27.18
C LYS A 76 7.29 8.96 27.42
N TYR A 77 7.94 9.49 26.39
CA TYR A 77 9.34 9.92 26.43
C TYR A 77 9.50 11.41 26.77
N GLY A 78 8.42 12.13 27.13
CA GLY A 78 8.50 13.50 27.63
C GLY A 78 8.73 14.58 26.57
N LEU A 79 8.55 14.27 25.27
CA LEU A 79 8.67 15.27 24.20
C LEU A 79 7.48 16.23 24.19
N VAL A 80 6.29 15.75 24.53
CA VAL A 80 5.04 16.54 24.52
C VAL A 80 4.21 16.19 25.73
N GLN A 81 3.70 17.20 26.43
CA GLN A 81 2.80 16.97 27.57
C GLN A 81 1.43 16.43 27.10
N PRO A 82 0.76 15.56 27.88
CA PRO A 82 -0.50 14.93 27.46
C PRO A 82 -1.60 15.92 27.04
N ASP A 83 -1.72 17.04 27.73
CA ASP A 83 -2.67 18.14 27.50
C ASP A 83 -2.32 18.97 26.25
N ARG A 84 -1.04 18.98 25.84
CA ARG A 84 -0.52 19.74 24.70
C ARG A 84 -0.48 18.95 23.39
N ILE A 85 -0.86 17.67 23.40
CA ILE A 85 -0.68 16.76 22.26
C ILE A 85 -1.45 17.13 20.97
N THR A 86 -2.48 17.95 21.09
CA THR A 86 -3.21 18.48 19.93
C THR A 86 -2.51 19.75 19.46
N ALA A 87 -2.29 20.70 20.38
CA ALA A 87 -1.65 21.99 20.12
C ALA A 87 -0.25 21.87 19.51
N ALA A 88 0.58 20.91 19.99
CA ALA A 88 1.95 20.70 19.52
C ALA A 88 2.05 20.31 18.02
N PHE A 89 0.94 19.94 17.38
CA PHE A 89 0.90 19.62 15.94
C PHE A 89 -0.09 20.48 15.16
N GLU A 90 -0.67 21.49 15.79
CA GLU A 90 -1.37 22.57 15.09
C GLU A 90 -0.32 23.49 14.47
N THR A 91 -0.50 23.86 13.20
CA THR A 91 0.40 24.79 12.51
C THR A 91 0.23 26.19 13.10
N ARG A 92 1.03 26.50 14.11
CA ARG A 92 1.11 27.83 14.74
C ARG A 92 2.42 28.56 14.43
N ASP A 93 3.47 27.82 14.10
CA ASP A 93 4.81 28.38 13.86
C ASP A 93 5.14 28.48 12.37
N GLU A 94 5.99 29.44 12.04
CA GLU A 94 6.54 29.64 10.70
C GLU A 94 7.46 28.49 10.26
N THR A 95 8.14 27.85 11.23
CA THR A 95 9.12 26.78 10.97
C THR A 95 8.43 25.50 10.48
N THR A 96 8.72 25.13 9.23
CA THR A 96 8.11 23.96 8.61
C THR A 96 8.72 22.65 9.14
N PRO A 97 7.99 21.51 9.12
CA PRO A 97 8.58 20.22 9.49
C PRO A 97 9.73 19.78 8.59
N TRP A 98 9.85 20.33 7.37
CA TRP A 98 11.00 20.08 6.49
C TRP A 98 12.25 20.78 7.01
N GLN A 99 12.10 22.04 7.42
CA GLN A 99 13.15 22.82 8.05
C GLN A 99 13.63 22.18 9.36
N LEU A 100 12.71 21.75 10.24
CA LEU A 100 13.07 21.05 11.48
C LEU A 100 13.87 19.76 11.24
N ARG A 101 13.59 19.04 10.14
CA ARG A 101 14.33 17.83 9.78
C ARG A 101 15.73 18.12 9.26
N LEU A 102 15.97 19.30 8.68
CA LEU A 102 17.32 19.76 8.36
C LEU A 102 18.03 20.25 9.62
N GLU A 103 17.43 21.20 10.35
CA GLU A 103 18.04 21.81 11.52
C GLU A 103 18.36 20.78 12.62
N GLY A 104 17.55 19.72 12.76
CA GLY A 104 17.82 18.63 13.69
C GLY A 104 19.08 17.80 13.38
N LEU A 105 19.74 18.04 12.25
CA LEU A 105 21.05 17.48 11.95
C LEU A 105 22.19 18.35 12.50
N ASP A 106 21.96 19.66 12.56
CA ASP A 106 22.99 20.68 12.82
C ASP A 106 22.88 21.33 14.19
N ARG A 107 21.72 21.24 14.85
CA ARG A 107 21.50 21.72 16.21
C ARG A 107 20.61 20.77 17.03
N ARG A 108 20.64 20.95 18.35
CA ARG A 108 19.64 20.37 19.23
C ARG A 108 18.26 20.99 18.94
N LEU A 109 17.26 20.14 18.73
CA LEU A 109 15.86 20.54 18.63
C LEU A 109 15.22 20.58 20.01
N ASP A 110 14.30 21.52 20.20
CA ASP A 110 13.45 21.51 21.38
C ASP A 110 12.46 20.32 21.34
N PRO A 111 11.90 19.90 22.49
CA PRO A 111 11.09 18.69 22.58
C PRO A 111 9.92 18.64 21.57
N GLU A 112 9.19 19.76 21.42
CA GLU A 112 8.08 19.85 20.47
C GLU A 112 8.55 19.91 19.00
N GLU A 113 9.69 20.54 18.73
CA GLU A 113 10.29 20.57 17.39
C GLU A 113 10.68 19.16 16.93
N PHE A 114 11.36 18.41 17.80
CA PHE A 114 11.75 17.04 17.51
C PHE A 114 10.52 16.15 17.28
N ALA A 115 9.49 16.31 18.11
CA ALA A 115 8.21 15.61 17.92
C ALA A 115 7.56 15.92 16.56
N ARG A 116 7.55 17.19 16.13
CA ARG A 116 7.00 17.62 14.83
C ARG A 116 7.78 17.04 13.66
N ALA A 117 9.11 17.05 13.71
CA ALA A 117 9.99 16.45 12.70
C ALA A 117 9.70 14.95 12.52
N LEU A 118 9.73 14.20 13.62
CA LEU A 118 9.46 12.76 13.64
C LEU A 118 8.02 12.42 13.22
N PHE A 119 7.03 13.16 13.72
CA PHE A 119 5.62 12.96 13.37
C PHE A 119 5.37 13.15 11.87
N HIS A 120 6.01 14.14 11.26
CA HIS A 120 5.92 14.36 9.83
C HIS A 120 6.41 13.14 9.04
N ILE A 121 7.54 12.54 9.42
CA ILE A 121 8.07 11.31 8.81
C ILE A 121 7.09 10.15 9.00
N VAL A 122 6.58 9.91 10.22
CA VAL A 122 5.62 8.83 10.52
C VAL A 122 4.31 8.95 9.73
N LYS A 123 3.82 10.19 9.58
CA LYS A 123 2.60 10.51 8.83
C LYS A 123 2.79 10.32 7.32
N HIS A 124 4.02 10.45 6.82
CA HIS A 124 4.41 10.43 5.40
C HIS A 124 5.52 9.41 5.09
N ARG A 125 5.39 8.18 5.61
CA ARG A 125 6.38 7.09 5.62
C ARG A 125 6.78 6.43 4.28
N GLY A 126 6.65 7.12 3.15
CA GLY A 126 7.12 6.64 1.85
C GLY A 126 6.51 5.31 1.35
N PHE A 127 7.03 4.85 0.22
CA PHE A 127 6.64 3.59 -0.42
C PHE A 127 7.51 2.42 0.07
N LYS A 128 6.89 1.28 0.37
CA LYS A 128 7.59 0.02 0.67
C LYS A 128 7.07 -1.05 -0.28
N SER A 129 7.96 -1.64 -1.08
CA SER A 129 7.59 -2.74 -1.97
C SER A 129 7.30 -4.00 -1.15
N ASN A 130 6.17 -4.65 -1.42
CA ASN A 130 5.84 -5.98 -0.89
C ASN A 130 6.10 -7.09 -1.92
N ARG A 131 6.58 -6.76 -3.13
CA ARG A 131 6.80 -7.74 -4.20
C ARG A 131 8.24 -8.24 -4.15
N LYS A 132 8.42 -9.57 -4.24
CA LYS A 132 9.74 -10.21 -4.44
C LYS A 132 10.35 -9.90 -5.84
N LYS A 133 9.50 -9.64 -6.84
CA LYS A 133 9.90 -9.18 -8.19
C LYS A 133 9.05 -7.99 -8.61
N VAL A 134 9.69 -6.90 -9.04
CA VAL A 134 9.02 -5.63 -9.35
C VAL A 134 8.67 -5.58 -10.83
N LYS A 135 7.40 -5.79 -11.18
CA LYS A 135 6.87 -5.45 -12.53
C LYS A 135 6.57 -3.95 -12.59
N ARG A 136 7.12 -3.26 -13.61
CA ARG A 136 6.89 -1.82 -13.89
C ARG A 136 5.82 -1.68 -14.96
N ILE A 137 4.55 -1.53 -14.56
CA ILE A 137 3.43 -1.36 -15.51
C ILE A 137 2.56 -0.21 -15.01
N GLY A 138 2.16 0.69 -15.92
CA GLY A 138 1.27 1.82 -15.62
C GLY A 138 1.80 2.75 -14.52
N ASP A 139 0.91 3.20 -13.64
CA ASP A 139 1.23 4.13 -12.55
C ASP A 139 2.23 3.57 -11.54
N ASP A 140 2.26 2.24 -11.32
CA ASP A 140 3.29 1.59 -10.50
C ASP A 140 4.69 1.87 -11.09
N GLY A 141 4.82 1.85 -12.41
CA GLY A 141 6.08 2.15 -13.11
C GLY A 141 6.54 3.58 -12.88
N LYS A 142 5.65 4.57 -13.04
CA LYS A 142 5.97 6.00 -12.82
C LYS A 142 6.43 6.27 -11.40
N MET A 143 5.72 5.71 -10.42
CA MET A 143 6.05 5.85 -9.00
C MET A 143 7.40 5.20 -8.66
N LEU A 144 7.68 4.01 -9.17
CA LEU A 144 8.97 3.33 -8.94
C LEU A 144 10.14 4.07 -9.59
N SER A 145 9.95 4.63 -10.79
CA SER A 145 10.96 5.48 -11.43
C SER A 145 11.23 6.74 -10.60
N ALA A 146 10.20 7.37 -10.03
CA ALA A 146 10.40 8.52 -9.13
C ALA A 146 11.13 8.16 -7.84
N VAL A 147 10.83 7.00 -7.25
CA VAL A 147 11.55 6.49 -6.07
C VAL A 147 13.04 6.28 -6.38
N ALA A 148 13.36 5.67 -7.53
CA ALA A 148 14.74 5.49 -7.97
C ALA A 148 15.42 6.85 -8.21
N ALA A 149 14.78 7.75 -8.96
CA ALA A 149 15.33 9.07 -9.25
C ALA A 149 15.60 9.90 -7.99
N ASN A 150 14.71 9.88 -6.99
CA ASN A 150 14.93 10.59 -5.73
C ASN A 150 16.06 9.98 -4.89
N LYS A 151 16.25 8.65 -4.95
CA LYS A 151 17.39 8.00 -4.29
C LYS A 151 18.71 8.44 -4.93
N GLU A 152 18.77 8.50 -6.26
CA GLU A 152 19.94 8.99 -6.99
C GLU A 152 20.17 10.48 -6.72
N LYS A 153 19.11 11.29 -6.69
CA LYS A 153 19.18 12.72 -6.38
C LYS A 153 19.76 12.96 -4.99
N LEU A 154 19.27 12.25 -3.98
CA LEU A 154 19.77 12.33 -2.60
C LEU A 154 21.29 12.10 -2.57
N ARG A 155 21.75 11.05 -3.25
CA ARG A 155 23.17 10.68 -3.30
C ARG A 155 24.01 11.69 -4.08
N ASN A 156 23.57 12.08 -5.28
CA ASN A 156 24.36 12.92 -6.19
C ASN A 156 24.50 14.36 -5.68
N ALA A 157 23.48 14.87 -4.98
CA ALA A 157 23.52 16.21 -4.38
C ALA A 157 24.24 16.23 -3.01
N GLY A 158 24.71 15.08 -2.50
CA GLY A 158 25.42 15.00 -1.23
C GLY A 158 24.56 15.28 0.00
N HIS A 159 23.23 15.18 -0.11
CA HIS A 159 22.34 15.38 1.03
C HIS A 159 22.39 14.18 1.98
N ARG A 160 22.39 14.45 3.29
CA ARG A 160 22.40 13.45 4.36
C ARG A 160 21.06 12.73 4.49
N THR A 161 19.95 13.47 4.33
CA THR A 161 18.60 12.93 4.55
C THR A 161 17.56 13.42 3.54
N VAL A 162 16.40 12.74 3.47
CA VAL A 162 15.28 13.17 2.61
C VAL A 162 14.69 14.50 3.08
N GLY A 163 14.72 14.78 4.38
CA GLY A 163 14.29 16.06 4.96
C GLY A 163 15.11 17.22 4.40
N GLU A 164 16.43 17.09 4.47
CA GLU A 164 17.39 18.05 3.91
C GLU A 164 17.21 18.25 2.41
N MET A 165 17.15 17.17 1.62
CA MET A 165 16.94 17.26 0.16
C MET A 165 15.67 18.03 -0.19
N TYR A 166 14.56 17.76 0.49
CA TYR A 166 13.30 18.43 0.18
C TYR A 166 13.18 19.82 0.78
N TYR A 167 13.90 20.13 1.87
CA TYR A 167 14.02 21.50 2.34
C TYR A 167 14.73 22.36 1.29
N TYR A 168 15.90 21.93 0.80
CA TYR A 168 16.62 22.66 -0.25
C TYR A 168 15.79 22.77 -1.54
N ASP A 169 15.08 21.72 -1.96
CA ASP A 169 14.14 21.80 -3.09
C ASP A 169 13.05 22.86 -2.94
N SER A 170 12.69 23.21 -1.69
CA SER A 170 11.63 24.18 -1.40
C SER A 170 12.11 25.62 -1.45
N VAL A 171 13.37 25.86 -1.10
CA VAL A 171 14.01 27.19 -1.03
C VAL A 171 14.83 27.53 -2.27
N ASP A 172 15.24 26.53 -3.06
CA ASP A 172 15.98 26.67 -4.32
C ASP A 172 15.04 27.12 -5.46
N THR A 173 14.61 28.39 -5.40
CA THR A 173 13.84 29.06 -6.44
C THR A 173 14.37 30.46 -6.70
N SER A 174 14.67 30.74 -7.97
CA SER A 174 14.94 32.07 -8.51
C SER A 174 13.73 33.02 -8.49
N ASP A 175 12.57 32.56 -8.04
CA ASP A 175 11.31 33.31 -7.98
C ASP A 175 10.77 33.27 -6.54
N GLU A 176 11.09 34.32 -5.78
CA GLU A 176 10.75 34.48 -4.36
C GLU A 176 9.23 34.54 -4.10
N ARG A 177 8.41 34.67 -5.14
CA ARG A 177 6.95 34.82 -5.00
C ARG A 177 6.22 33.52 -4.68
N PHE A 178 6.81 32.36 -4.99
CA PHE A 178 6.15 31.06 -4.77
C PHE A 178 7.15 29.97 -4.32
N PRO A 179 7.12 29.52 -3.06
CA PRO A 179 7.95 28.41 -2.63
C PRO A 179 7.63 27.13 -3.42
N LYS A 180 8.66 26.40 -3.84
CA LYS A 180 8.50 25.17 -4.62
C LYS A 180 7.76 24.12 -3.79
N ARG A 181 6.73 23.52 -4.39
CA ARG A 181 5.94 22.47 -3.75
C ARG A 181 6.76 21.20 -3.55
N VAL A 182 6.88 20.78 -2.29
CA VAL A 182 7.57 19.55 -1.86
C VAL A 182 6.66 18.32 -1.77
N ARG A 183 5.38 18.45 -2.13
CA ARG A 183 4.39 17.37 -2.08
C ARG A 183 3.80 17.13 -3.46
N ASN A 184 3.56 15.86 -3.78
CA ASN A 184 2.90 15.46 -5.02
C ASN A 184 1.51 16.09 -5.16
N THR A 185 1.20 16.47 -6.40
CA THR A 185 -0.15 16.87 -6.86
C THR A 185 -0.87 15.68 -7.49
N TYR A 186 -2.15 15.88 -7.84
CA TYR A 186 -2.94 14.86 -8.51
C TYR A 186 -2.24 14.33 -9.77
N GLY A 187 -2.11 13.00 -9.89
CA GLY A 187 -1.45 12.33 -11.02
C GLY A 187 0.08 12.38 -11.03
N SER A 188 0.71 13.10 -10.10
CA SER A 188 2.17 13.20 -10.00
C SER A 188 2.74 12.27 -8.92
N TYR A 189 3.86 11.62 -9.24
CA TYR A 189 4.60 10.77 -8.31
C TYR A 189 6.04 11.24 -8.06
N VAL A 190 6.42 12.41 -8.58
CA VAL A 190 7.81 12.91 -8.64
C VAL A 190 8.47 13.01 -7.26
N LYS A 191 7.73 13.37 -6.21
CA LYS A 191 8.23 13.54 -4.83
C LYS A 191 8.09 12.27 -3.97
N THR A 192 7.99 11.10 -4.60
CA THR A 192 7.85 9.82 -3.88
C THR A 192 9.22 9.26 -3.53
N VAL A 193 9.41 8.90 -2.26
CA VAL A 193 10.63 8.25 -1.75
C VAL A 193 10.33 6.85 -1.21
N SER A 194 11.36 6.02 -1.13
CA SER A 194 11.27 4.72 -0.45
C SER A 194 11.14 4.93 1.05
N ARG A 195 10.51 3.96 1.72
CA ARG A 195 10.40 3.94 3.18
C ARG A 195 11.76 3.80 3.85
N ASP A 196 12.67 3.04 3.23
CA ASP A 196 13.97 2.72 3.82
C ASP A 196 14.81 4.00 3.99
N LEU A 197 14.78 4.94 3.03
CA LEU A 197 15.46 6.24 3.17
C LEU A 197 14.89 7.09 4.32
N LEU A 198 13.59 6.98 4.60
CA LEU A 198 12.96 7.67 5.73
C LEU A 198 13.23 6.96 7.06
N GLU A 199 13.48 5.65 7.02
CA GLU A 199 13.93 4.89 8.19
C GLU A 199 15.36 5.27 8.57
N GLU A 200 16.25 5.36 7.58
CA GLU A 200 17.62 5.86 7.72
C GLU A 200 17.61 7.29 8.26
N GLU A 201 16.76 8.18 7.72
CA GLU A 201 16.64 9.55 8.23
C GLU A 201 16.21 9.62 9.71
N ILE A 202 15.30 8.74 10.17
CA ILE A 202 14.96 8.68 11.60
C ILE A 202 16.22 8.36 12.40
N LYS A 203 16.97 7.33 12.02
CA LYS A 203 18.21 6.94 12.72
C LYS A 203 19.23 8.07 12.73
N THR A 204 19.46 8.72 11.59
CA THR A 204 20.37 9.87 11.47
C THR A 204 19.94 11.05 12.33
N LEU A 205 18.64 11.36 12.41
CA LEU A 205 18.14 12.41 13.29
C LEU A 205 18.37 12.08 14.77
N PHE A 206 18.10 10.85 15.19
CA PHE A 206 18.35 10.41 16.56
C PHE A 206 19.85 10.46 16.90
N GLU A 207 20.72 10.03 15.99
CA GLU A 207 22.17 10.11 16.14
C GLU A 207 22.65 11.56 16.26
N ALA A 208 22.22 12.45 15.36
CA ALA A 208 22.57 13.86 15.42
C ALA A 208 22.08 14.52 16.73
N GLN A 209 20.85 14.25 17.16
CA GLN A 209 20.31 14.78 18.42
C GLN A 209 21.08 14.28 19.64
N ARG A 210 21.57 13.03 19.64
CA ARG A 210 22.47 12.53 20.70
C ARG A 210 23.81 13.24 20.70
N SER A 211 24.42 13.45 19.53
CA SER A 211 25.67 14.21 19.39
C SER A 211 25.53 15.66 19.88
N HIS A 212 24.34 16.25 19.72
CA HIS A 212 23.98 17.56 20.28
C HIS A 212 23.48 17.50 21.74
N SER A 213 23.80 16.43 22.47
CA SER A 213 23.49 16.25 23.90
C SER A 213 22.00 16.33 24.25
N SER A 214 21.12 15.84 23.37
CA SER A 214 19.69 15.71 23.68
C SER A 214 19.41 14.49 24.54
N ALA A 215 18.97 14.71 25.78
CA ALA A 215 18.54 13.62 26.68
C ALA A 215 17.28 12.88 26.19
N LEU A 216 16.51 13.50 25.27
CA LEU A 216 15.25 12.95 24.75
C LEU A 216 15.45 12.06 23.51
N ALA A 217 16.68 11.94 23.00
CA ALA A 217 17.02 11.10 21.84
C ALA A 217 17.54 9.71 22.23
N GLY A 218 16.95 9.10 23.27
CA GLY A 218 17.35 7.80 23.80
C GLY A 218 17.15 6.63 22.81
N HIS A 219 17.95 5.57 22.96
CA HIS A 219 17.90 4.39 22.08
C HIS A 219 16.57 3.63 22.16
N ASP A 220 15.99 3.48 23.35
CA ASP A 220 14.70 2.79 23.52
C ASP A 220 13.57 3.51 22.77
N PHE A 221 13.59 4.85 22.79
CA PHE A 221 12.64 5.66 22.04
C PHE A 221 12.81 5.47 20.54
N GLU A 222 14.05 5.47 20.04
CA GLU A 222 14.35 5.23 18.63
C GLU A 222 13.79 3.88 18.16
N VAL A 223 14.05 2.81 18.93
CA VAL A 223 13.59 1.44 18.62
C VAL A 223 12.06 1.40 18.58
N GLU A 224 11.37 1.88 19.62
CA GLU A 224 9.91 1.86 19.68
C GLU A 224 9.26 2.71 18.57
N LEU A 225 9.87 3.85 18.23
CA LEU A 225 9.38 4.70 17.15
C LEU A 225 9.54 4.01 15.79
N LEU A 226 10.68 3.36 15.55
CA LEU A 226 10.94 2.58 14.34
C LEU A 226 9.95 1.42 14.21
N GLU A 227 9.61 0.74 15.31
CA GLU A 227 8.56 -0.28 15.31
C GLU A 227 7.19 0.29 14.90
N VAL A 228 6.79 1.43 15.48
CA VAL A 228 5.54 2.11 15.11
C VAL A 228 5.57 2.54 13.64
N PHE A 229 6.68 3.10 13.17
CA PHE A 229 6.89 3.56 11.80
C PHE A 229 6.75 2.41 10.79
N ASN A 230 7.43 1.29 11.05
CA ASN A 230 7.50 0.14 10.16
C ASN A 230 6.31 -0.81 10.24
N ARG A 231 5.46 -0.70 11.28
CA ARG A 231 4.29 -1.57 11.46
C ARG A 231 3.43 -1.63 10.20
N GLN A 232 3.35 -2.80 9.59
CA GLN A 232 2.42 -3.14 8.51
C GLN A 232 1.95 -4.58 8.65
N LYS A 233 0.69 -4.85 8.33
CA LYS A 233 0.21 -6.23 8.26
C LYS A 233 0.88 -6.95 7.08
N PRO A 234 1.11 -8.27 7.17
CA PRO A 234 1.56 -9.06 6.03
C PRO A 234 0.57 -8.94 4.87
N PHE A 235 1.06 -9.16 3.65
CA PHE A 235 0.25 -9.08 2.43
C PHE A 235 -0.91 -10.10 2.46
N ALA A 236 -0.61 -11.33 2.86
CA ALA A 236 -1.57 -12.40 3.14
C ALA A 236 -1.04 -13.24 4.29
N SER A 237 -1.93 -13.80 5.10
CA SER A 237 -1.59 -14.88 6.04
C SER A 237 -1.70 -16.24 5.34
N GLY A 238 -1.07 -17.28 5.90
CA GLY A 238 -1.19 -18.65 5.39
C GLY A 238 -2.65 -19.09 5.32
N ASP A 239 -3.41 -18.84 6.38
CA ASP A 239 -4.83 -19.18 6.46
C ASP A 239 -5.68 -18.45 5.42
N ASP A 240 -5.39 -17.18 5.14
CA ASP A 240 -6.09 -16.42 4.10
C ASP A 240 -5.84 -17.01 2.71
N ILE A 241 -4.65 -17.55 2.47
CA ILE A 241 -4.30 -18.22 1.20
C ILE A 241 -5.02 -19.55 1.11
N ILE A 242 -4.95 -20.38 2.15
CA ILE A 242 -5.55 -21.72 2.21
C ILE A 242 -7.06 -21.66 1.93
N LYS A 243 -7.77 -20.67 2.48
CA LYS A 243 -9.22 -20.45 2.24
C LYS A 243 -9.59 -20.19 0.77
N LEU A 244 -8.62 -19.84 -0.06
CA LEU A 244 -8.81 -19.55 -1.49
C LEU A 244 -8.24 -20.65 -2.39
N VAL A 245 -7.61 -21.69 -1.82
CA VAL A 245 -7.12 -22.85 -2.57
C VAL A 245 -8.29 -23.75 -2.94
N GLY A 246 -8.35 -24.19 -4.19
CA GLY A 246 -9.36 -25.14 -4.65
C GLY A 246 -9.04 -26.58 -4.24
N TYR A 247 -10.02 -27.46 -4.33
CA TYR A 247 -9.91 -28.88 -3.99
C TYR A 247 -9.36 -29.72 -5.13
N CYS A 248 -8.78 -30.87 -4.79
CA CYS A 248 -8.27 -31.86 -5.72
C CYS A 248 -9.41 -32.42 -6.58
N THR A 249 -9.12 -32.73 -7.84
CA THR A 249 -10.10 -33.29 -8.78
C THR A 249 -10.48 -34.74 -8.43
N PHE A 250 -9.54 -35.50 -7.87
CA PHE A 250 -9.72 -36.93 -7.55
C PHE A 250 -10.09 -37.16 -6.08
N GLU A 251 -9.64 -36.30 -5.18
CA GLU A 251 -9.89 -36.37 -3.73
C GLU A 251 -10.57 -35.06 -3.28
N PRO A 252 -11.91 -34.94 -3.38
CA PRO A 252 -12.61 -33.65 -3.19
C PRO A 252 -12.46 -33.03 -1.80
N ASP A 253 -12.08 -33.83 -0.81
CA ASP A 253 -11.84 -33.38 0.57
C ASP A 253 -10.42 -32.81 0.76
N GLU A 254 -9.52 -33.02 -0.19
CA GLU A 254 -8.13 -32.59 -0.14
C GLU A 254 -7.86 -31.31 -0.94
N LEU A 255 -6.95 -30.47 -0.45
CA LEU A 255 -6.55 -29.25 -1.14
C LEU A 255 -5.61 -29.55 -2.31
N ARG A 256 -5.66 -28.71 -3.35
CA ARG A 256 -4.70 -28.79 -4.46
C ARG A 256 -3.26 -28.60 -3.98
N ALA A 257 -2.38 -29.46 -4.47
CA ALA A 257 -0.95 -29.36 -4.20
C ALA A 257 -0.35 -28.04 -4.73
N PRO A 258 0.60 -27.43 -4.01
CA PRO A 258 1.29 -26.24 -4.47
C PRO A 258 2.19 -26.57 -5.65
N LYS A 259 2.17 -25.71 -6.68
CA LYS A 259 2.90 -25.91 -7.94
C LYS A 259 4.42 -26.10 -7.74
N ASN A 260 5.01 -25.37 -6.81
CA ASN A 260 6.44 -25.45 -6.48
C ASN A 260 6.67 -26.48 -5.36
N SER A 261 6.14 -27.69 -5.53
CA SER A 261 6.44 -28.84 -4.68
C SER A 261 7.07 -29.92 -5.54
N TYR A 262 7.91 -30.75 -4.92
CA TYR A 262 8.58 -31.86 -5.60
C TYR A 262 7.60 -32.72 -6.41
N HIS A 263 6.47 -33.10 -5.81
CA HIS A 263 5.48 -33.96 -6.47
C HIS A 263 4.78 -33.27 -7.65
N SER A 264 4.45 -31.97 -7.54
CA SER A 264 3.81 -31.22 -8.63
C SER A 264 4.76 -30.97 -9.81
N GLU A 265 6.03 -30.70 -9.52
CA GLU A 265 7.06 -30.54 -10.55
C GLU A 265 7.35 -31.87 -11.26
N ARG A 266 7.47 -32.97 -10.51
CA ARG A 266 7.63 -34.33 -11.07
C ARG A 266 6.43 -34.73 -11.92
N PHE A 267 5.21 -34.49 -11.45
CA PHE A 267 3.98 -34.75 -12.22
C PHE A 267 3.97 -33.98 -13.53
N SER A 268 4.32 -32.68 -13.50
CA SER A 268 4.38 -31.83 -14.69
C SER A 268 5.47 -32.29 -15.67
N LEU A 269 6.63 -32.74 -15.18
CA LEU A 269 7.71 -33.29 -16.00
C LEU A 269 7.27 -34.57 -16.70
N LEU A 270 6.78 -35.55 -15.93
CA LEU A 270 6.35 -36.85 -16.46
C LEU A 270 5.20 -36.68 -17.47
N GLY A 271 4.23 -35.80 -17.16
CA GLY A 271 3.13 -35.50 -18.08
C GLY A 271 3.63 -34.94 -19.41
N LYS A 272 4.58 -33.99 -19.38
CA LYS A 272 5.17 -33.43 -20.60
C LYS A 272 5.95 -34.46 -21.41
N VAL A 273 6.84 -35.22 -20.76
CA VAL A 273 7.67 -36.23 -21.43
C VAL A 273 6.80 -37.30 -22.10
N ASN A 274 5.80 -37.80 -21.39
CA ASN A 274 4.93 -38.86 -21.91
C ASN A 274 3.98 -38.36 -23.02
N SER A 275 3.70 -37.06 -23.09
CA SER A 275 2.89 -36.44 -24.14
C SER A 275 3.66 -36.06 -25.41
N LEU A 276 4.98 -36.28 -25.44
CA LEU A 276 5.78 -36.05 -26.65
C LEU A 276 5.43 -37.11 -27.70
N THR A 277 4.91 -36.66 -28.83
CA THR A 277 4.68 -37.47 -30.04
C THR A 277 5.63 -37.00 -31.14
N TYR A 278 6.27 -37.93 -31.84
CA TYR A 278 7.21 -37.69 -32.95
C TYR A 278 6.47 -37.58 -34.28
#